data_AF-A0A8K0PX22-F1
#
_entry.id   AF-A0A8K0PX22-F1
#
_cell.length_a   1.000
_cell.length_b   1.000
_cell.length_c   1.000
_cell.angle_alpha   90.00
_cell.angle_beta   90.00
_cell.angle_gamma   90.00
#
_symmetry.space_group_name_H-M   'P 1'
#
loop_
_entity.id
_entity.type
_entity.pdbx_description
1 polymer ?
#
loop_
_entity_poly.entity_id
_entity_poly.type
_entity_poly.pdbx_seq_one_letter_code
_entity_poly.pdbx_strand_id
1 'polypeptide(L)'
;MFPYSASAARKPRYENQKEILDQYVRIWNGDLSLEMATFNADAKMHIDRLFTGNETVYLPINSSKAIIDFVQLARQGWSKYEFIVLWTAGSEGQNLALRWMLNAVIGPDFNPIETTLKEGAPISFNGTDFFHFDECTGLIKQIEIAQDSII
;
A
#
# COMPACT_ATOMS: atom_id res chain seq x y z
N MET A 1 -5.42 -22.14 -41.00
CA MET A 1 -5.39 -20.86 -40.26
C MET A 1 -6.35 -21.02 -39.09
N PHE A 2 -5.84 -21.36 -37.91
CA PHE A 2 -6.66 -21.46 -36.69
C PHE A 2 -6.68 -20.09 -36.01
N PRO A 3 -7.84 -19.51 -35.67
CA PRO A 3 -7.85 -18.31 -34.87
C PRO A 3 -7.41 -18.69 -33.46
N TYR A 4 -6.36 -18.04 -32.95
CA TYR A 4 -6.07 -18.02 -31.53
C TYR A 4 -7.29 -17.42 -30.82
N SER A 5 -8.04 -18.27 -30.10
CA SER A 5 -8.97 -17.79 -29.10
C SER A 5 -8.14 -17.16 -27.98
N ALA A 6 -8.16 -15.83 -27.90
CA ALA A 6 -7.74 -15.16 -26.68
C ALA A 6 -8.65 -15.69 -25.56
N SER A 7 -8.07 -16.41 -24.61
CA SER A 7 -8.75 -16.73 -23.35
C SER A 7 -9.20 -15.41 -22.75
N ALA A 8 -10.52 -15.18 -22.67
CA ALA A 8 -11.06 -13.99 -22.04
C ALA A 8 -10.54 -13.93 -20.59
N ALA A 9 -9.85 -12.85 -20.25
CA ALA A 9 -9.38 -12.60 -18.89
C ALA A 9 -10.56 -12.79 -17.92
N ARG A 10 -10.37 -13.62 -16.89
CA ARG A 10 -11.41 -13.90 -15.91
C ARG A 10 -11.23 -12.95 -14.74
N LYS A 11 -12.24 -12.12 -14.48
CA LYS A 11 -12.23 -11.20 -13.33
C LYS A 11 -11.73 -11.90 -12.06
N PRO A 12 -10.88 -11.22 -11.26
CA PRO A 12 -10.35 -11.80 -10.03
C PRO A 12 -11.49 -12.18 -9.08
N ARG A 13 -11.44 -13.39 -8.53
CA ARG A 13 -12.40 -13.82 -7.51
C ARG A 13 -12.13 -13.11 -6.19
N TYR A 14 -13.17 -12.86 -5.42
CA TYR A 14 -13.07 -12.09 -4.18
C TYR A 14 -12.17 -12.74 -3.12
N GLU A 15 -12.14 -14.06 -3.05
CA GLU A 15 -11.25 -14.80 -2.14
C GLU A 15 -9.77 -14.52 -2.46
N ASN A 16 -9.41 -14.48 -3.75
CA ASN A 16 -8.06 -14.12 -4.17
C ASN A 16 -7.74 -12.67 -3.80
N GLN A 17 -8.70 -11.75 -3.97
CA GLN A 17 -8.48 -10.35 -3.61
C GLN A 17 -8.27 -10.16 -2.10
N LYS A 18 -8.95 -10.94 -1.25
CA LYS A 18 -8.72 -10.96 0.20
C LYS A 18 -7.33 -11.45 0.56
N GLU A 19 -6.87 -12.52 -0.08
CA GLU A 19 -5.51 -13.04 0.12
C GLU A 19 -4.47 -11.99 -0.29
N ILE A 20 -4.66 -11.32 -1.43
CA ILE A 20 -3.78 -10.24 -1.88
C ILE A 20 -3.79 -9.05 -0.91
N LEU A 21 -4.94 -8.70 -0.32
CA LEU A 21 -5.00 -7.66 0.72
C LEU A 21 -4.30 -8.07 2.02
N ASP A 22 -4.39 -9.34 2.43
CA ASP A 22 -3.61 -9.85 3.57
C ASP A 22 -2.10 -9.75 3.30
N GLN A 23 -1.67 -10.17 2.11
CA GLN A 23 -0.27 -10.04 1.70
C GLN A 23 0.18 -8.57 1.66
N TYR A 24 -0.66 -7.66 1.16
CA TYR A 24 -0.41 -6.22 1.19
C TYR A 24 -0.19 -5.69 2.61
N VAL A 25 -1.04 -6.09 3.56
CA VAL A 25 -0.91 -5.70 4.98
C VAL A 25 0.36 -6.28 5.59
N ARG A 26 0.73 -7.52 5.25
CA ARG A 26 1.98 -8.15 5.69
C ARG A 26 3.22 -7.44 5.13
N ILE A 27 3.17 -6.97 3.88
CA ILE A 27 4.23 -6.14 3.27
C ILE A 27 4.41 -4.85 4.06
N TRP A 28 3.32 -4.12 4.36
CA TRP A 28 3.37 -2.92 5.20
C TRP A 28 3.88 -3.21 6.61
N ASN A 29 3.69 -4.43 7.12
CA ASN A 29 4.24 -4.90 8.39
C ASN A 29 5.66 -5.49 8.29
N GLY A 30 6.27 -5.51 7.10
CA GLY A 30 7.70 -5.80 6.88
C GLY A 30 8.01 -7.10 6.12
N ASP A 31 7.01 -7.88 5.72
CA ASP A 31 7.23 -9.08 4.89
C ASP A 31 7.37 -8.73 3.41
N LEU A 32 8.51 -8.14 3.05
CA LEU A 32 8.78 -7.67 1.69
C LEU A 32 8.94 -8.82 0.68
N SER A 33 9.04 -10.07 1.14
CA SER A 33 9.17 -11.24 0.27
C SER A 33 7.92 -11.52 -0.58
N LEU A 34 6.80 -10.91 -0.23
CA LEU A 34 5.50 -11.09 -0.88
C LEU A 34 5.30 -10.21 -2.12
N GLU A 35 6.30 -9.41 -2.51
CA GLU A 35 6.22 -8.47 -3.65
C GLU A 35 5.56 -9.09 -4.89
N MET A 36 6.14 -10.16 -5.42
CA MET A 36 5.71 -10.80 -6.67
C MET A 36 4.39 -11.57 -6.53
N ALA A 37 3.98 -11.89 -5.30
CA ALA A 37 2.70 -12.53 -5.02
C ALA A 37 1.56 -11.50 -4.90
N THR A 38 1.89 -10.23 -4.66
CA THR A 38 0.93 -9.16 -4.35
C THR A 38 0.74 -8.19 -5.50
N PHE A 39 1.84 -7.77 -6.14
CA PHE A 39 1.85 -6.69 -7.13
C PHE A 39 2.16 -7.20 -8.52
N ASN A 40 1.50 -6.60 -9.51
CA ASN A 40 1.95 -6.66 -10.89
C ASN A 40 3.34 -6.02 -11.00
N ALA A 41 4.21 -6.52 -11.88
CA ALA A 41 5.55 -5.97 -12.08
C ALA A 41 5.54 -4.45 -12.31
N ASP A 42 4.59 -3.98 -13.13
CA ASP A 42 4.40 -2.58 -13.52
C ASP A 42 3.38 -1.85 -12.64
N ALA A 43 3.18 -2.32 -11.40
CA ALA A 43 2.23 -1.72 -10.47
C ALA A 43 2.57 -0.26 -10.19
N LYS A 44 1.52 0.56 -10.04
CA LYS A 44 1.63 1.98 -9.74
C LYS A 44 1.13 2.29 -8.34
N MET A 45 1.75 3.24 -7.68
CA MET A 45 1.25 3.77 -6.43
C MET A 45 1.23 5.30 -6.51
N HIS A 46 0.07 5.86 -6.21
CA HIS A 46 -0.14 7.29 -6.10
C HIS A 46 -0.48 7.61 -4.65
N ILE A 47 0.15 8.64 -4.10
CA ILE A 47 -0.05 9.06 -2.72
C ILE A 47 -0.43 10.54 -2.68
N ASP A 48 -1.49 10.86 -1.94
CA ASP A 48 -2.05 12.19 -1.89
C ASP A 48 -1.22 13.19 -1.07
N ARG A 49 -0.44 12.72 -0.09
CA ARG A 49 0.45 13.54 0.73
C ARG A 49 1.73 12.79 1.00
N LEU A 50 2.86 13.38 0.61
CA LEU A 50 4.12 13.04 1.24
C LEU A 50 4.21 13.76 2.57
N PHE A 51 4.91 13.18 3.54
CA PHE A 51 5.23 13.81 4.82
C PHE A 51 6.23 14.98 4.70
N THR A 52 6.14 15.77 3.63
CA THR A 52 6.92 16.99 3.39
C THR A 52 6.06 18.26 3.51
N GLY A 53 4.87 18.14 4.11
CA GLY A 53 4.26 19.24 4.87
C GLY A 53 3.27 20.15 4.17
N ASN A 54 3.18 20.26 2.83
CA ASN A 54 2.32 21.31 2.24
C ASN A 54 1.53 21.00 0.96
N GLU A 55 1.80 19.93 0.21
CA GLU A 55 1.13 19.67 -1.09
C GLU A 55 1.00 18.19 -1.43
N THR A 56 0.06 17.87 -2.34
CA THR A 56 0.02 16.59 -3.05
C THR A 56 1.18 16.53 -4.03
N VAL A 57 2.27 15.91 -3.63
CA VAL A 57 3.40 15.65 -4.53
C VAL A 57 3.17 14.30 -5.20
N TYR A 58 2.97 14.32 -6.51
CA TYR A 58 2.97 13.10 -7.31
C TYR A 58 4.34 12.45 -7.22
N LEU A 59 4.43 11.37 -6.44
CA LEU A 59 5.58 10.46 -6.48
C LEU A 59 5.36 9.42 -7.58
N PRO A 60 6.15 9.44 -8.67
CA PRO A 60 6.02 8.45 -9.73
C PRO A 60 6.57 7.09 -9.27
N ILE A 61 5.79 6.34 -8.49
CA ILE A 61 6.09 4.96 -8.10
C ILE A 61 5.42 4.06 -9.14
N ASN A 62 6.22 3.57 -10.07
CA ASN A 62 5.76 2.91 -11.31
C ASN A 62 6.27 1.48 -11.47
N SER A 63 6.65 0.83 -10.37
CA SER A 63 6.93 -0.60 -10.34
C SER A 63 6.66 -1.19 -8.97
N SER A 64 6.36 -2.49 -8.93
CA SER A 64 6.29 -3.29 -7.69
C SER A 64 7.54 -3.08 -6.81
N LYS A 65 8.73 -3.13 -7.41
CA LYS A 65 9.97 -2.87 -6.69
C LYS A 65 10.02 -1.47 -6.07
N ALA A 66 9.60 -0.43 -6.79
CA ALA A 66 9.57 0.93 -6.26
C ALA A 66 8.54 1.07 -5.11
N ILE A 67 7.45 0.31 -5.14
CA ILE A 67 6.49 0.22 -4.02
C ILE A 67 7.20 -0.39 -2.81
N ILE A 68 7.93 -1.50 -2.97
CA ILE A 68 8.67 -2.13 -1.87
C ILE A 68 9.73 -1.20 -1.29
N ASP A 69 10.52 -0.54 -2.15
CA ASP A 69 11.53 0.43 -1.72
C ASP A 69 10.88 1.58 -0.92
N PHE A 70 9.68 2.02 -1.31
CA PHE A 70 8.91 3.02 -0.56
C PHE A 70 8.38 2.50 0.78
N VAL A 71 7.81 1.28 0.84
CA VAL A 71 7.35 0.68 2.11
C VAL A 71 8.53 0.53 3.07
N GLN A 72 9.69 0.10 2.56
CA GLN A 72 10.90 0.00 3.37
C GLN A 72 11.31 1.37 3.92
N LEU A 73 11.31 2.42 3.10
CA LEU A 73 11.59 3.80 3.54
C LEU A 73 10.59 4.28 4.61
N ALA A 74 9.29 4.06 4.38
CA ALA A 74 8.22 4.47 5.29
C ALA A 74 8.31 3.80 6.68
N ARG A 75 8.99 2.66 6.77
CA ARG A 75 9.23 1.90 8.01
C ARG A 75 10.53 2.27 8.73
N GLN A 76 11.35 3.18 8.19
CA GLN A 76 12.62 3.55 8.82
C GLN A 76 12.42 4.47 10.03
N GLY A 77 13.30 4.34 11.02
CA GLY A 77 13.39 5.26 12.15
C GLY A 77 12.33 5.08 13.23
N TRP A 78 11.38 4.15 13.08
CA TRP A 78 10.41 3.82 14.12
C TRP A 78 10.97 2.80 15.11
N SER A 79 10.76 3.01 16.41
CA SER A 79 11.07 2.00 17.44
C SER A 79 9.96 0.95 17.56
N LYS A 80 8.74 1.32 17.17
CA LYS A 80 7.59 0.42 16.97
C LYS A 80 6.83 0.88 15.75
N TYR A 81 6.34 -0.06 14.95
CA TYR A 81 5.54 0.20 13.76
C TYR A 81 4.51 -0.92 13.59
N GLU A 82 3.24 -0.57 13.49
CA GLU A 82 2.14 -1.51 13.30
C GLU A 82 1.10 -0.92 12.35
N PHE A 83 0.92 -1.59 11.20
CA PHE A 83 -0.09 -1.23 10.21
C PHE A 83 -1.31 -2.13 10.38
N ILE A 84 -2.43 -1.54 10.81
CA ILE A 84 -3.63 -2.27 11.23
C ILE A 84 -4.77 -2.01 10.25
N VAL A 85 -5.52 -3.06 9.91
CA VAL A 85 -6.75 -2.96 9.14
C VAL A 85 -7.93 -2.60 10.03
N LEU A 86 -8.63 -1.51 9.73
CA LEU A 86 -9.87 -1.12 10.41
C LEU A 86 -11.11 -1.67 9.70
N TRP A 87 -11.17 -1.55 8.38
CA TRP A 87 -12.25 -2.10 7.56
C TRP A 87 -11.85 -2.23 6.10
N THR A 88 -12.55 -3.10 5.38
CA THR A 88 -12.42 -3.28 3.93
C THR A 88 -13.78 -3.05 3.28
N ALA A 89 -13.83 -2.38 2.13
CA ALA A 89 -15.04 -2.24 1.33
C ALA A 89 -14.78 -2.61 -0.14
N GLY A 90 -15.83 -3.04 -0.84
CA GLY A 90 -15.76 -3.42 -2.25
C GLY A 90 -16.54 -4.70 -2.52
N SER A 91 -16.56 -5.11 -3.78
CA SER A 91 -17.27 -6.31 -4.24
C SER A 91 -16.42 -7.13 -5.20
N GLU A 92 -16.84 -8.38 -5.43
CA GLU A 92 -16.11 -9.32 -6.28
C GLU A 92 -15.86 -8.78 -7.69
N GLY A 93 -14.62 -8.88 -8.15
CA GLY A 93 -14.23 -8.43 -9.49
C GLY A 93 -14.34 -6.91 -9.68
N GLN A 94 -14.33 -6.15 -8.59
CA GLN A 94 -14.26 -4.69 -8.57
C GLN A 94 -13.05 -4.21 -7.75
N ASN A 95 -12.85 -2.89 -7.76
CA ASN A 95 -11.88 -2.23 -6.90
C ASN A 95 -12.23 -2.45 -5.43
N LEU A 96 -11.20 -2.62 -4.60
CA LEU A 96 -11.34 -2.71 -3.16
C LEU A 96 -10.84 -1.43 -2.50
N ALA A 97 -11.34 -1.15 -1.31
CA ALA A 97 -10.84 -0.11 -0.44
C ALA A 97 -10.44 -0.73 0.91
N LEU A 98 -9.32 -0.26 1.46
CA LEU A 98 -8.81 -0.65 2.77
C LEU A 98 -8.69 0.60 3.63
N ARG A 99 -9.42 0.66 4.74
CA ARG A 99 -9.13 1.62 5.81
C ARG A 99 -8.16 1.00 6.78
N TRP A 100 -7.11 1.74 7.07
CA TRP A 100 -6.06 1.31 7.96
C TRP A 100 -5.71 2.39 8.97
N MET A 101 -4.99 1.96 10.01
CA MET A 101 -4.39 2.82 11.02
C MET A 101 -2.92 2.42 11.18
N LEU A 102 -2.03 3.40 11.18
CA LEU A 102 -0.66 3.22 11.62
C LEU A 102 -0.60 3.57 13.12
N ASN A 103 -0.05 2.65 13.91
CA ASN A 103 0.42 2.95 15.26
C ASN A 103 1.94 2.81 15.29
N ALA A 104 2.62 3.90 15.64
CA ALA A 104 4.07 3.92 15.64
C ALA A 104 4.63 4.69 16.84
N VAL A 105 5.91 4.46 17.15
CA VAL A 105 6.65 5.20 18.16
C VAL A 105 7.93 5.71 17.53
N ILE A 106 8.21 7.01 17.69
CA ILE A 106 9.42 7.65 17.18
C ILE A 106 10.65 6.94 17.78
N GLY A 107 11.53 6.44 16.92
CA GLY A 107 12.83 5.89 17.30
C GLY A 107 13.94 6.93 17.23
N PRO A 108 15.16 6.56 17.64
CA PRO A 108 16.30 7.46 17.69
C PRO A 108 16.73 7.99 16.29
N ASP A 109 16.51 7.19 15.25
CA ASP A 109 16.88 7.52 13.87
C ASP A 109 15.67 7.97 13.02
N PHE A 110 14.63 8.50 13.66
CA PHE A 110 13.45 9.00 12.96
C PHE A 110 13.77 10.25 12.15
N ASN A 111 13.94 10.06 10.84
CA ASN A 111 14.19 11.11 9.85
C ASN A 111 13.26 11.11 8.61
N PRO A 112 12.18 10.29 8.49
CA PRO A 112 11.28 10.41 7.34
C PRO A 112 10.45 11.71 7.29
N ILE A 113 10.30 12.43 8.41
CA ILE A 113 9.40 13.59 8.56
C ILE A 113 10.02 14.63 9.49
N GLU A 114 9.98 15.91 9.11
CA GLU A 114 10.24 17.00 10.06
C GLU A 114 9.12 17.07 11.09
N THR A 115 9.43 16.82 12.36
CA THR A 115 8.45 16.84 13.45
C THR A 115 9.05 17.47 14.71
N THR A 116 8.20 18.10 15.53
CA THR A 116 8.59 18.60 16.86
C THR A 116 8.53 17.51 17.95
N LEU A 117 8.01 16.34 17.61
CA LEU A 117 7.89 15.20 18.51
C LEU A 117 9.27 14.58 18.79
N LYS A 118 9.45 14.14 20.04
CA LYS A 118 10.72 13.55 20.50
C LYS A 118 10.72 12.03 20.35
N GLU A 119 11.91 11.43 20.41
CA GLU A 119 12.06 9.98 20.57
C GLU A 119 11.16 9.43 21.68
N GLY A 120 10.52 8.29 21.43
CA GLY A 120 9.57 7.65 22.33
C GLY A 120 8.14 8.19 22.25
N ALA A 121 7.88 9.27 21.50
CA ALA A 121 6.53 9.77 21.31
C ALA A 121 5.69 8.79 20.47
N PRO A 122 4.48 8.42 20.93
CA PRO A 122 3.54 7.64 20.13
C PRO A 122 2.85 8.53 19.09
N ILE A 123 2.65 7.98 17.90
CA ILE A 123 1.88 8.59 16.82
C ILE A 123 0.84 7.57 16.34
N SER A 124 -0.36 8.06 16.07
CA SER A 124 -1.38 7.30 15.37
C SER A 124 -2.02 8.18 14.30
N PHE A 125 -2.12 7.66 13.09
CA PHE A 125 -2.91 8.26 12.02
C PHE A 125 -3.53 7.15 11.17
N ASN A 126 -4.51 7.52 10.37
CA ASN A 126 -5.24 6.58 9.54
C ASN A 126 -5.12 6.97 8.07
N GLY A 127 -5.55 6.07 7.21
CA GLY A 127 -5.66 6.33 5.79
C GLY A 127 -6.59 5.36 5.12
N THR A 128 -6.85 5.61 3.85
CA THR A 128 -7.65 4.77 2.98
C THR A 128 -6.88 4.50 1.71
N ASP A 129 -6.72 3.23 1.37
CA ASP A 129 -6.11 2.82 0.12
C ASP A 129 -7.18 2.24 -0.80
N PHE A 130 -7.13 2.60 -2.08
CA PHE A 130 -7.97 2.02 -3.13
C PHE A 130 -7.13 1.17 -4.06
N PHE A 131 -7.60 -0.04 -4.34
CA PHE A 131 -6.88 -1.04 -5.12
C PHE A 131 -7.55 -1.29 -6.45
N HIS A 132 -6.75 -1.24 -7.50
CA HIS A 132 -7.12 -1.69 -8.84
C HIS A 132 -6.34 -2.95 -9.16
N PHE A 133 -7.05 -4.01 -9.51
CA PHE A 133 -6.47 -5.32 -9.81
C PHE A 133 -6.33 -5.51 -11.31
N ASP A 134 -5.26 -6.17 -11.73
CA ASP A 134 -5.11 -6.66 -13.09
C ASP A 134 -6.08 -7.83 -13.34
N GLU A 135 -6.89 -7.74 -14.40
CA GLU A 135 -7.95 -8.71 -14.66
C GLU A 135 -7.44 -10.09 -15.09
N CYS A 136 -6.20 -10.18 -15.59
CA CYS A 136 -5.61 -11.44 -16.04
C CYS A 136 -4.93 -12.19 -14.89
N THR A 137 -4.21 -11.46 -14.04
CA THR A 137 -3.35 -12.03 -12.99
C THR A 137 -3.99 -11.99 -11.61
N GLY A 138 -4.94 -11.08 -11.38
CA GLY A 138 -5.52 -10.83 -10.07
C GLY A 138 -4.60 -10.08 -9.10
N LEU A 139 -3.41 -9.69 -9.54
CA LEU A 139 -2.46 -8.90 -8.75
C LEU A 139 -2.84 -7.43 -8.73
N ILE A 140 -2.35 -6.69 -7.74
CA ILE A 140 -2.54 -5.24 -7.68
C ILE A 140 -1.77 -4.58 -8.83
N LYS A 141 -2.49 -3.81 -9.65
CA LYS A 141 -1.96 -3.02 -10.76
C LYS A 141 -1.78 -1.55 -10.39
N GLN A 142 -2.64 -1.02 -9.52
CA GLN A 142 -2.55 0.36 -9.08
C GLN A 142 -3.13 0.52 -7.68
N ILE A 143 -2.53 1.42 -6.90
CA ILE A 143 -2.94 1.80 -5.56
C ILE A 143 -3.07 3.32 -5.53
N GLU A 144 -4.20 3.80 -5.02
CA GLU A 144 -4.41 5.21 -4.66
C GLU A 144 -4.45 5.31 -3.14
N ILE A 145 -3.50 6.02 -2.55
CA ILE A 145 -3.36 6.17 -1.09
C ILE A 145 -3.83 7.57 -0.71
N ALA A 146 -4.78 7.63 0.21
CA ALA A 146 -5.25 8.84 0.85
C ALA A 146 -4.98 8.81 2.36
N GLN A 147 -4.11 9.69 2.86
CA GLN A 147 -3.69 9.70 4.26
C GLN A 147 -4.34 10.85 5.05
N ASP A 148 -4.90 10.52 6.22
CA ASP A 148 -5.41 11.49 7.17
C ASP A 148 -4.33 11.80 8.21
N SER A 149 -3.25 12.41 7.73
CA SER A 149 -2.17 12.90 8.57
C SER A 149 -2.45 14.37 8.93
N ILE A 150 -2.83 14.61 10.18
CA ILE A 150 -2.69 15.93 10.81
C ILE A 150 -1.29 15.93 11.42
N ILE A 151 -0.36 16.66 10.81
CA ILE A 151 0.98 16.90 11.33
C ILE A 151 0.95 18.19 12.15
#